data_AF-A0A246E762-F1
#
_entry.id   AF-A0A246E762-F1
#
_cell.length_a   1.000
_cell.length_b   1.000
_cell.length_c   1.000
_cell.angle_alpha   90.00
_cell.angle_beta   90.00
_cell.angle_gamma   90.00
#
_symmetry.space_group_name_H-M   'P 1'
#
loop_
_entity.id
_entity.type
_entity.pdbx_description
1 polymer ?
#
loop_
_entity_poly.entity_id
_entity_poly.type
_entity_poly.pdbx_seq_one_letter_code
_entity_poly.pdbx_strand_id
1 'polypeptide(L)'
;MACSQQGTYTAGTGSRRLGEHGIQLCRPSTWSVRAVALNNPAFDNPAFKEQRPGLTPPAAPGMQTASAQHAGVDVASQAQLEGMYAAPAAGARETSRMTVEDTVVKTLGLFAILLAAAVVGWVWTLSPVTRDNPAPTMMPWIIGALGGFVLAMVVTFTSRKKVRPGLIFGYAAFEGLFVGGISAYFEFIWQGIVMQATLATLAVVGVTLALFASGKVRASAKATKIFMIAMLGYLVFSLLNVGLMLFGVFPSGMMFGLHSQTVAGIPLGLIIGVLVVIMAAYSLVLDFDNIQRGVRNGAPRQYGWVGAFGIMVTVVWLYVEILRIIAILRGNN
;
A
#
# COMPACT_ATOMS: atom_id res chain seq x y z
N MET A 1 -38.10 6.20 -32.74
CA MET A 1 -38.68 5.36 -33.80
C MET A 1 -37.55 4.57 -34.42
N ALA A 2 -37.61 3.25 -34.29
CA ALA A 2 -36.59 2.32 -34.75
C ALA A 2 -36.62 2.20 -36.28
N CYS A 3 -35.46 1.92 -36.88
CA CYS A 3 -35.39 1.11 -38.09
C CYS A 3 -34.26 0.09 -37.89
N SER A 4 -34.66 -1.16 -37.73
CA SER A 4 -33.81 -2.35 -37.69
C SER A 4 -33.44 -2.79 -39.11
N GLN A 5 -32.30 -3.45 -39.27
CA GLN A 5 -32.01 -4.55 -40.21
C GLN A 5 -30.58 -5.04 -39.85
N GLN A 6 -30.29 -6.24 -39.34
CA GLN A 6 -30.44 -7.61 -39.85
C GLN A 6 -29.95 -7.86 -41.28
N GLY A 7 -28.92 -8.72 -41.42
CA GLY A 7 -28.94 -9.81 -42.42
C GLY A 7 -27.94 -9.83 -43.60
N THR A 8 -26.80 -10.50 -43.42
CA THR A 8 -26.23 -11.63 -44.23
C THR A 8 -26.00 -11.61 -45.77
N TYR A 9 -24.72 -11.83 -46.14
CA TYR A 9 -24.05 -12.60 -47.25
C TYR A 9 -24.45 -12.45 -48.74
N THR A 10 -23.45 -12.14 -49.61
CA THR A 10 -22.78 -13.07 -50.58
C THR A 10 -21.74 -12.35 -51.46
N ALA A 11 -20.84 -13.13 -52.05
CA ALA A 11 -19.55 -12.77 -52.65
C ALA A 11 -19.60 -12.01 -54.00
N GLY A 12 -18.55 -11.23 -54.28
CA GLY A 12 -18.31 -10.63 -55.60
C GLY A 12 -16.96 -9.92 -55.69
N THR A 13 -16.05 -10.49 -56.47
CA THR A 13 -14.75 -9.95 -56.90
C THR A 13 -14.85 -8.60 -57.61
N GLY A 14 -13.96 -7.64 -57.32
CA GLY A 14 -13.75 -6.48 -58.19
C GLY A 14 -13.10 -5.28 -57.51
N SER A 15 -11.81 -5.04 -57.79
CA SER A 15 -11.14 -3.78 -57.49
C SER A 15 -11.64 -2.67 -58.42
N ARG A 16 -11.91 -1.46 -57.91
CA ARG A 16 -11.29 -0.17 -58.33
C ARG A 16 -12.09 1.05 -57.86
N ARG A 17 -11.32 2.01 -57.33
CA ARG A 17 -11.40 3.48 -57.48
C ARG A 17 -12.75 4.15 -57.27
N LEU A 18 -12.88 4.83 -56.13
CA LEU A 18 -13.83 5.91 -55.92
C LEU A 18 -13.19 7.23 -56.40
N GLY A 19 -13.88 7.87 -57.34
CA GLY A 19 -13.64 9.25 -57.76
C GLY A 19 -14.24 10.25 -56.77
N GLU A 20 -13.73 11.47 -56.87
CA GLU A 20 -14.20 12.69 -56.22
C GLU A 20 -15.69 12.93 -56.49
N HIS A 21 -16.44 13.44 -55.50
CA HIS A 21 -17.47 14.50 -55.62
C HIS A 21 -18.03 14.83 -54.22
N GLY A 22 -18.30 16.12 -53.99
CA GLY A 22 -18.32 16.77 -52.68
C GLY A 22 -19.40 16.33 -51.68
N ILE A 23 -19.07 16.51 -50.39
CA ILE A 23 -19.99 16.35 -49.28
C ILE A 23 -20.04 17.65 -48.49
N GLN A 24 -21.26 18.17 -48.42
CA GLN A 24 -21.70 19.41 -47.82
C GLN A 24 -21.53 19.36 -46.29
N LEU A 25 -20.80 20.34 -45.76
CA LEU A 25 -20.57 20.54 -44.32
C LEU A 25 -21.87 20.89 -43.60
N CYS A 26 -22.45 19.96 -42.84
CA CYS A 26 -23.45 20.25 -41.83
C CYS A 26 -22.78 20.69 -40.53
N ARG A 27 -22.88 21.98 -40.20
CA ARG A 27 -22.52 22.54 -38.88
C ARG A 27 -23.45 21.98 -37.79
N PRO A 28 -22.96 21.49 -36.65
CA PRO A 28 -23.82 21.09 -35.54
C PRO A 28 -24.42 22.34 -34.88
N SER A 29 -25.76 22.39 -34.86
CA SER A 29 -26.54 23.38 -34.13
C SER A 29 -26.37 23.19 -32.62
N THR A 30 -26.42 24.32 -31.92
CA THR A 30 -26.28 24.48 -30.47
C THR A 30 -27.21 23.56 -29.68
N TRP A 31 -26.64 22.80 -28.74
CA TRP A 31 -27.38 22.00 -27.76
C TRP A 31 -28.09 22.91 -26.77
N SER A 32 -29.41 23.03 -26.85
CA SER A 32 -30.23 23.56 -25.76
C SER A 32 -30.61 22.41 -24.83
N VAL A 33 -30.17 22.48 -23.58
CA VAL A 33 -30.57 21.53 -22.53
C VAL A 33 -31.97 21.93 -22.08
N ARG A 34 -33.00 21.28 -22.64
CA ARG A 34 -34.34 21.31 -22.05
C ARG A 34 -34.33 20.40 -20.82
N ALA A 35 -34.61 20.97 -19.66
CA ALA A 35 -34.84 20.21 -18.43
C ALA A 35 -35.95 19.17 -18.68
N VAL A 36 -35.60 17.89 -18.58
CA VAL A 36 -36.59 16.82 -18.52
C VAL A 36 -37.17 16.84 -17.12
N ALA A 37 -38.35 17.44 -16.96
CA ALA A 37 -39.15 17.25 -15.76
C ALA A 37 -39.46 15.75 -15.64
N LEU A 38 -38.99 15.12 -14.57
CA LEU A 38 -39.32 13.73 -14.24
C LEU A 38 -40.79 13.67 -13.80
N ASN A 39 -41.71 13.59 -14.76
CA ASN A 39 -43.11 13.28 -14.50
C ASN A 39 -43.22 11.78 -14.19
N ASN A 40 -42.99 11.42 -12.92
CA ASN A 40 -43.16 10.04 -12.45
C ASN A 40 -44.63 9.82 -12.02
N PRO A 41 -45.42 9.00 -12.74
CA PRO A 41 -46.85 8.81 -12.47
C PRO A 41 -47.16 8.15 -11.12
N ALA A 42 -46.15 7.62 -10.41
CA ALA A 42 -46.32 7.08 -9.06
C ALA A 42 -46.72 8.15 -8.01
N PHE A 43 -46.50 9.44 -8.29
CA PHE A 43 -46.85 10.55 -7.40
C PHE A 43 -48.14 11.28 -7.80
N ASP A 44 -48.84 10.79 -8.83
CA ASP A 44 -50.07 11.40 -9.34
C ASP A 44 -51.33 10.68 -8.83
N ASN A 45 -51.28 10.22 -7.57
CA ASN A 45 -52.38 9.53 -6.91
C ASN A 45 -53.27 10.53 -6.15
N PRO A 46 -54.60 10.57 -6.39
CA PRO A 46 -55.52 11.45 -5.67
C PRO A 46 -55.53 11.25 -4.15
N ALA A 47 -55.11 10.09 -3.65
CA ALA A 47 -54.97 9.83 -2.21
C ALA A 47 -54.00 10.79 -1.48
N PHE A 48 -53.08 11.46 -2.20
CA PHE A 48 -52.18 12.48 -1.65
C PHE A 48 -52.62 13.91 -1.96
N LYS A 49 -53.65 14.08 -2.79
CA LYS A 49 -54.21 15.38 -3.20
C LYS A 49 -55.54 15.71 -2.51
N GLU A 50 -56.10 14.76 -1.75
CA GLU A 50 -57.34 14.96 -0.98
C GLU A 50 -57.09 15.83 0.27
N GLN A 51 -57.13 17.14 0.10
CA GLN A 51 -57.46 18.06 1.18
C GLN A 51 -58.90 17.74 1.63
N ARG A 52 -59.04 17.16 2.83
CA ARG A 52 -60.34 16.87 3.47
C ARG A 52 -61.27 18.10 3.40
N PRO A 53 -62.41 18.04 2.70
CA PRO A 53 -63.42 19.09 2.76
C PRO A 53 -64.28 18.88 4.00
N GLY A 54 -64.32 19.89 4.86
CA GLY A 54 -65.26 19.95 5.98
C GLY A 54 -64.59 19.80 7.34
N LEU A 55 -64.03 20.89 7.84
CA LEU A 55 -64.02 21.30 9.24
C LEU A 55 -63.63 22.79 9.22
N THR A 56 -64.61 23.65 9.01
CA THR A 56 -64.49 25.10 9.23
C THR A 56 -64.45 25.35 10.74
N PRO A 57 -63.34 25.83 11.33
CA PRO A 57 -63.41 26.45 12.65
C PRO A 57 -64.15 27.79 12.51
N PRO A 58 -64.95 28.21 13.50
CA PRO A 58 -65.60 29.51 13.45
C PRO A 58 -64.55 30.62 13.37
N ALA A 59 -64.86 31.68 12.62
CA ALA A 59 -63.96 32.80 12.36
C ALA A 59 -63.44 33.41 13.66
N ALA A 60 -62.16 33.19 13.94
CA ALA A 60 -61.41 33.92 14.95
C ALA A 60 -60.57 35.02 14.26
N PRO A 61 -60.59 36.28 14.76
CA PRO A 61 -59.81 37.35 14.17
C PRO A 61 -58.32 37.12 14.44
N GLY A 62 -57.57 36.69 13.42
CA GLY A 62 -56.11 36.48 13.55
C GLY A 62 -55.42 35.84 12.34
N MET A 63 -56.03 35.89 11.15
CA MET A 63 -55.62 35.10 9.98
C MET A 63 -54.52 35.76 9.12
N GLN A 64 -53.55 36.43 9.75
CA GLN A 64 -52.39 37.03 9.06
C GLN A 64 -51.04 36.45 9.51
N THR A 65 -51.00 35.65 10.59
CA THR A 65 -49.75 35.12 11.15
C THR A 65 -49.38 33.70 10.69
N ALA A 66 -50.32 32.92 10.15
CA ALA A 66 -50.07 31.53 9.74
C ALA A 66 -49.37 31.38 8.38
N SER A 67 -49.56 32.32 7.43
CA SER A 67 -48.90 32.33 6.13
C SER A 67 -47.43 32.75 6.22
N ALA A 68 -47.08 33.62 7.17
CA ALA A 68 -45.71 34.05 7.41
C ALA A 68 -44.82 32.92 7.99
N GLN A 69 -45.40 32.02 8.79
CA GLN A 69 -44.66 30.88 9.36
C GLN A 69 -44.29 29.82 8.32
N HIS A 70 -45.14 29.56 7.33
CA HIS A 70 -44.81 28.59 6.27
C HIS A 70 -43.77 29.15 5.29
N ALA A 71 -43.89 30.43 4.91
CA ALA A 71 -42.91 31.08 4.04
C ALA A 71 -41.50 31.08 4.66
N GLY A 72 -41.36 31.33 5.97
CA GLY A 72 -40.06 31.31 6.66
C GLY A 72 -39.40 29.92 6.71
N VAL A 73 -40.18 28.84 6.77
CA VAL A 73 -39.68 27.46 6.74
C VAL A 73 -39.16 27.08 5.34
N ASP A 74 -39.82 27.57 4.28
CA ASP A 74 -39.35 27.39 2.90
C ASP A 74 -38.05 28.17 2.64
N VAL A 75 -37.90 29.40 3.12
CA VAL A 75 -36.64 30.16 2.91
C VAL A 75 -35.48 29.55 3.70
N ALA A 76 -35.72 29.09 4.93
CA ALA A 76 -34.69 28.46 5.76
C ALA A 76 -34.24 27.10 5.20
N SER A 77 -35.17 26.30 4.68
CA SER A 77 -34.85 25.01 4.06
C SER A 77 -34.10 25.17 2.73
N GLN A 78 -34.46 26.17 1.91
CA GLN A 78 -33.73 26.48 0.68
C GLN A 78 -32.31 27.00 0.96
N ALA A 79 -32.14 27.88 1.95
CA ALA A 79 -30.81 28.35 2.38
C ALA A 79 -29.94 27.20 2.94
N GLN A 80 -30.54 26.21 3.60
CA GLN A 80 -29.82 25.04 4.09
C GLN A 80 -29.39 24.10 2.94
N LEU A 81 -30.22 23.95 1.91
CA LEU A 81 -29.87 23.20 0.70
C LEU A 81 -28.76 23.91 -0.09
N GLU A 82 -28.84 25.22 -0.30
CA GLU A 82 -27.77 26.01 -0.91
C GLU A 82 -26.48 25.96 -0.10
N GLY A 83 -26.56 25.98 1.23
CA GLY A 83 -25.42 25.77 2.12
C GLY A 83 -24.78 24.38 1.99
N MET A 84 -25.58 23.33 1.76
CA MET A 84 -25.05 21.97 1.49
C MET A 84 -24.39 21.84 0.12
N TYR A 85 -24.88 22.54 -0.92
CA TYR A 85 -24.28 22.55 -2.25
C TYR A 85 -23.06 23.49 -2.35
N ALA A 86 -23.04 24.56 -1.57
CA ALA A 86 -21.91 25.48 -1.46
C ALA A 86 -20.84 25.00 -0.46
N ALA A 87 -21.11 23.94 0.30
CA ALA A 87 -20.15 23.36 1.21
C ALA A 87 -18.93 22.81 0.43
N PRO A 88 -17.70 23.05 0.91
CA PRO A 88 -16.51 22.47 0.32
C PRO A 88 -16.64 20.94 0.21
N ALA A 89 -16.13 20.36 -0.87
CA ALA A 89 -16.13 18.90 -1.03
C ALA A 89 -15.42 18.23 0.17
N ALA A 90 -16.06 17.21 0.74
CA ALA A 90 -15.56 16.53 1.93
C ALA A 90 -14.11 16.03 1.73
N GLY A 91 -13.23 16.41 2.64
CA GLY A 91 -11.81 16.05 2.62
C GLY A 91 -11.58 14.57 2.92
N ALA A 92 -10.38 14.07 2.62
CA ALA A 92 -10.02 12.66 2.80
C ALA A 92 -10.25 12.11 4.23
N ARG A 93 -10.12 12.96 5.25
CA ARG A 93 -10.40 12.61 6.66
C ARG A 93 -11.91 12.39 6.91
N GLU A 94 -12.76 13.11 6.21
CA GLU A 94 -14.22 13.05 6.35
C GLU A 94 -14.80 11.88 5.55
N THR A 95 -14.24 11.59 4.36
CA THR A 95 -14.68 10.45 3.53
C THR A 95 -14.06 9.10 3.93
N SER A 96 -13.17 9.07 4.93
CA SER A 96 -12.47 7.84 5.38
C SER A 96 -11.75 7.09 4.25
N ARG A 97 -11.26 7.81 3.23
CA ARG A 97 -10.52 7.24 2.10
C ARG A 97 -9.02 7.20 2.37
N MET A 98 -8.36 6.24 1.77
CA MET A 98 -6.92 6.09 1.79
C MET A 98 -6.28 7.22 0.97
N THR A 99 -5.23 7.83 1.53
CA THR A 99 -4.36 8.78 0.82
C THR A 99 -2.90 8.36 0.94
N VAL A 100 -2.07 8.87 0.03
CA VAL A 100 -0.63 8.59 0.04
C VAL A 100 0.01 9.25 1.26
N GLU A 101 -0.35 10.51 1.53
CA GLU A 101 0.20 11.33 2.62
C GLU A 101 -0.05 10.66 3.98
N ASP A 102 -1.26 10.15 4.20
CA ASP A 102 -1.61 9.44 5.43
C ASP A 102 -0.85 8.11 5.56
N THR A 103 -0.63 7.42 4.44
CA THR A 103 0.14 6.18 4.42
C THR A 103 1.61 6.45 4.75
N VAL A 104 2.20 7.52 4.21
CA VAL A 104 3.57 7.94 4.53
C VAL A 104 3.72 8.24 6.01
N VAL A 105 2.79 8.99 6.62
CA VAL A 105 2.84 9.28 8.07
C VAL A 105 2.76 8.00 8.90
N LYS A 106 1.91 7.04 8.51
CA LYS A 106 1.84 5.72 9.17
C LYS A 106 3.16 4.98 9.05
N THR A 107 3.76 4.92 7.85
CA THR A 107 5.06 4.30 7.62
C THR A 107 6.11 4.92 8.54
N LEU A 108 6.23 6.25 8.58
CA LEU A 108 7.16 6.94 9.47
C LEU A 108 6.93 6.62 10.95
N GLY A 109 5.66 6.57 11.39
CA GLY A 109 5.32 6.18 12.75
C GLY A 109 5.72 4.74 13.08
N LEU A 110 5.54 3.80 12.14
CA LEU A 110 6.00 2.43 12.31
C LEU A 110 7.53 2.34 12.36
N PHE A 111 8.25 3.08 11.50
CA PHE A 111 9.72 3.14 11.57
C PHE A 111 10.23 3.76 12.86
N ALA A 112 9.53 4.75 13.43
CA ALA A 112 9.89 5.30 14.73
C ALA A 112 9.80 4.25 15.85
N ILE A 113 8.75 3.42 15.84
CA ILE A 113 8.61 2.28 16.76
C ILE A 113 9.73 1.26 16.54
N LEU A 114 10.01 0.93 15.28
CA LEU A 114 11.10 0.04 14.91
C LEU A 114 12.44 0.55 15.45
N LEU A 115 12.77 1.81 15.25
CA LEU A 115 14.03 2.40 15.73
C LEU A 115 14.11 2.41 17.25
N ALA A 116 13.02 2.74 17.95
CA ALA A 116 12.98 2.68 19.41
C ALA A 116 13.23 1.26 19.93
N ALA A 117 12.58 0.25 19.34
CA ALA A 117 12.80 -1.14 19.68
C ALA A 117 14.19 -1.65 19.24
N ALA A 118 14.78 -1.09 18.17
CA ALA A 118 16.14 -1.39 17.75
C ALA A 118 17.17 -0.93 18.76
N VAL A 119 16.98 0.23 19.40
CA VAL A 119 17.83 0.67 20.52
C VAL A 119 17.72 -0.32 21.68
N VAL A 120 16.52 -0.79 22.01
CA VAL A 120 16.33 -1.81 23.05
C VAL A 120 17.04 -3.12 22.68
N GLY A 121 16.90 -3.59 21.45
CA GLY A 121 17.59 -4.78 20.95
C GLY A 121 19.10 -4.64 20.99
N TRP A 122 19.62 -3.46 20.64
CA TRP A 122 21.04 -3.15 20.69
C TRP A 122 21.60 -3.23 22.11
N VAL A 123 20.96 -2.52 23.04
CA VAL A 123 21.37 -2.49 24.45
C VAL A 123 21.29 -3.89 25.05
N TRP A 124 20.24 -4.66 24.77
CA TRP A 124 20.11 -6.02 25.27
C TRP A 124 21.18 -6.95 24.70
N THR A 125 21.52 -6.86 23.40
CA THR A 125 22.58 -7.67 22.79
C THR A 125 23.95 -7.43 23.44
N LEU A 126 24.26 -6.18 23.79
CA LEU A 126 25.56 -5.81 24.37
C LEU A 126 25.58 -5.84 25.92
N SER A 127 24.43 -5.90 26.58
CA SER A 127 24.31 -5.94 28.05
C SER A 127 25.19 -7.00 28.74
N PRO A 128 25.30 -8.25 28.24
CA PRO A 128 26.14 -9.27 28.89
C PRO A 128 27.63 -9.15 28.57
N VAL A 129 28.03 -8.19 27.72
CA VAL A 129 29.42 -8.00 27.32
C VAL A 129 30.18 -7.36 28.48
N THR A 130 31.08 -8.13 29.08
CA THR A 130 31.93 -7.71 30.20
C THR A 130 33.36 -8.15 29.94
N ARG A 131 34.32 -7.72 30.78
CA ARG A 131 35.72 -8.17 30.65
C ARG A 131 35.85 -9.70 30.78
N ASP A 132 34.97 -10.32 31.55
CA ASP A 132 34.98 -11.76 31.83
C ASP A 132 34.16 -12.56 30.81
N ASN A 133 33.21 -11.92 30.11
CA ASN A 133 32.44 -12.51 29.02
C ASN A 133 32.41 -11.57 27.81
N PRO A 134 33.34 -11.71 26.85
CA PRO A 134 33.43 -10.85 25.68
C PRO A 134 32.41 -11.23 24.59
N ALA A 135 31.39 -12.06 24.87
CA ALA A 135 30.45 -12.52 23.87
C ALA A 135 29.09 -11.78 23.95
N PRO A 136 28.63 -11.15 22.87
CA PRO A 136 27.28 -10.57 22.80
C PRO A 136 26.22 -11.68 22.76
N THR A 137 25.03 -11.41 23.29
CA THR A 137 23.93 -12.38 23.28
C THR A 137 23.19 -12.39 21.94
N MET A 138 22.81 -13.59 21.49
CA MET A 138 21.98 -13.80 20.31
C MET A 138 20.48 -13.86 20.63
N MET A 139 20.04 -13.55 21.86
CA MET A 139 18.62 -13.66 22.21
C MET A 139 17.72 -12.61 21.54
N PRO A 140 18.08 -11.31 21.51
CA PRO A 140 17.16 -10.27 21.04
C PRO A 140 16.73 -10.46 19.59
N TRP A 141 17.67 -10.75 18.70
CA TRP A 141 17.37 -10.98 17.28
C TRP A 141 16.63 -12.29 17.01
N ILE A 142 16.86 -13.36 17.78
CA ILE A 142 16.09 -14.61 17.63
C ILE A 142 14.64 -14.39 18.05
N ILE A 143 14.42 -13.74 19.19
CA ILE A 143 13.07 -13.41 19.69
C ILE A 143 12.37 -12.44 18.73
N GLY A 144 13.10 -11.43 18.26
CA GLY A 144 12.63 -10.47 17.26
C GLY A 144 12.22 -11.15 15.96
N ALA A 145 13.06 -12.03 15.40
CA ALA A 145 12.79 -12.72 14.14
C ALA A 145 11.58 -13.66 14.26
N LEU A 146 11.51 -14.47 15.32
CA LEU A 146 10.40 -15.40 15.52
C LEU A 146 9.09 -14.67 15.82
N GLY A 147 9.12 -13.68 16.71
CA GLY A 147 7.95 -12.86 17.03
C GLY A 147 7.47 -12.06 15.82
N GLY A 148 8.38 -11.42 15.10
CA GLY A 148 8.12 -10.68 13.86
C GLY A 148 7.52 -11.58 12.78
N PHE A 149 8.08 -12.77 12.56
CA PHE A 149 7.58 -13.73 11.58
C PHE A 149 6.14 -14.19 11.90
N VAL A 150 5.87 -14.56 13.16
CA VAL A 150 4.52 -14.97 13.59
C VAL A 150 3.53 -13.82 13.39
N LEU A 151 3.88 -12.60 13.81
CA LEU A 151 3.02 -11.44 13.64
C LEU A 151 2.81 -11.10 12.17
N ALA A 152 3.84 -11.20 11.33
CA ALA A 152 3.73 -10.98 9.89
C ALA A 152 2.74 -11.97 9.25
N MET A 153 2.78 -13.24 9.65
CA MET A 153 1.80 -14.24 9.21
C MET A 153 0.38 -13.88 9.66
N VAL A 154 0.20 -13.55 10.94
CA VAL A 154 -1.12 -13.16 11.47
C VAL A 154 -1.66 -11.92 10.76
N VAL A 155 -0.83 -10.90 10.54
CA VAL A 155 -1.19 -9.67 9.82
C VAL A 155 -1.57 -10.00 8.38
N THR A 156 -0.79 -10.81 7.68
CA THR A 156 -1.04 -11.18 6.27
C THR A 156 -2.39 -11.89 6.09
N PHE A 157 -2.70 -12.85 6.96
CA PHE A 157 -3.97 -13.59 6.87
C PHE A 157 -5.17 -12.79 7.40
N THR A 158 -5.00 -11.99 8.45
CA THR A 158 -6.11 -11.26 9.10
C THR A 158 -6.49 -9.99 8.33
N SER A 159 -5.52 -9.31 7.72
CA SER A 159 -5.73 -8.02 7.04
C SER A 159 -6.67 -8.13 5.82
N ARG A 160 -6.88 -9.33 5.29
CA ARG A 160 -7.90 -9.56 4.23
C ARG A 160 -9.33 -9.34 4.71
N LYS A 161 -9.61 -9.60 6.00
CA LYS A 161 -10.94 -9.45 6.59
C LYS A 161 -11.09 -8.11 7.31
N LYS A 162 -10.13 -7.79 8.18
CA LYS A 162 -10.16 -6.57 8.99
C LYS A 162 -8.74 -6.16 9.33
N VAL A 163 -8.40 -4.90 9.05
CA VAL A 163 -7.10 -4.33 9.41
C VAL A 163 -7.09 -4.04 10.92
N ARG A 164 -6.09 -4.56 11.62
CA ARG A 164 -5.90 -4.35 13.07
C ARG A 164 -4.55 -3.66 13.30
N PRO A 165 -4.50 -2.31 13.39
CA PRO A 165 -3.25 -1.56 13.51
C PRO A 165 -2.37 -1.99 14.69
N GLY A 166 -2.97 -2.42 15.80
CA GLY A 166 -2.24 -2.94 16.97
C GLY A 166 -1.30 -4.11 16.64
N LEU A 167 -1.68 -5.00 15.73
CA LEU A 167 -0.80 -6.10 15.31
C LEU A 167 0.39 -5.59 14.49
N ILE A 168 0.18 -4.54 13.70
CA ILE A 168 1.24 -3.94 12.87
C ILE A 168 2.23 -3.16 13.75
N PHE A 169 1.75 -2.51 14.81
CA PHE A 169 2.63 -1.91 15.83
C PHE A 169 3.44 -2.96 16.59
N GLY A 170 2.81 -4.07 16.99
CA GLY A 170 3.53 -5.19 17.59
C GLY A 170 4.61 -5.74 16.66
N TYR A 171 4.28 -5.91 15.37
CA TYR A 171 5.24 -6.35 14.36
C TYR A 171 6.42 -5.39 14.26
N ALA A 172 6.16 -4.08 14.16
CA ALA A 172 7.22 -3.06 14.09
C ALA A 172 8.16 -3.11 15.31
N ALA A 173 7.63 -3.40 16.51
CA ALA A 173 8.45 -3.54 17.71
C ALA A 173 9.33 -4.81 17.66
N PHE A 174 8.78 -5.96 17.25
CA PHE A 174 9.58 -7.20 17.11
C PHE A 174 10.61 -7.11 15.99
N GLU A 175 10.28 -6.50 14.86
CA GLU A 175 11.26 -6.20 13.80
C GLU A 175 12.33 -5.24 14.26
N GLY A 176 11.98 -4.22 15.04
CA GLY A 176 12.97 -3.34 15.66
C GLY A 176 13.91 -4.11 16.56
N LEU A 177 13.38 -4.97 17.43
CA LEU A 177 14.20 -5.84 18.27
C LEU A 177 15.12 -6.76 17.44
N PHE A 178 14.59 -7.31 16.34
CA PHE A 178 15.36 -8.12 15.39
C PHE A 178 16.52 -7.34 14.79
N VAL A 179 16.21 -6.21 14.13
CA VAL A 179 17.17 -5.35 13.44
C VAL A 179 18.20 -4.78 14.40
N GLY A 180 17.78 -4.31 15.58
CA GLY A 180 18.70 -3.79 16.59
C GLY A 180 19.64 -4.87 17.14
N GLY A 181 19.09 -6.05 17.43
CA GLY A 181 19.85 -7.17 17.96
C GLY A 181 20.88 -7.71 16.97
N ILE A 182 20.49 -7.91 15.71
CA ILE A 182 21.41 -8.37 14.66
C ILE A 182 22.48 -7.31 14.39
N SER A 183 22.10 -6.03 14.34
CA SER A 183 23.03 -4.95 14.08
C SER A 183 24.11 -4.87 15.16
N ALA A 184 23.74 -4.93 16.43
CA ALA A 184 24.69 -4.93 17.53
C ALA A 184 25.63 -6.14 17.49
N TYR A 185 25.11 -7.32 17.14
CA TYR A 185 25.91 -8.54 17.01
C TYR A 185 26.96 -8.42 15.91
N PHE A 186 26.55 -7.95 14.72
CA PHE A 186 27.46 -7.76 13.59
C PHE A 186 28.43 -6.60 13.80
N GLU A 187 28.01 -5.52 14.47
CA GLU A 187 28.88 -4.39 14.81
C GLU A 187 29.99 -4.82 15.79
N PHE A 188 29.67 -5.70 16.74
CA PHE A 188 30.65 -6.24 17.68
C PHE A 188 31.77 -7.01 16.98
N ILE A 189 31.43 -7.78 15.93
CA ILE A 189 32.39 -8.58 15.16
C ILE A 189 33.12 -7.71 14.13
N TRP A 190 32.38 -6.85 13.41
CA TRP A 190 32.88 -6.02 12.32
C TRP A 190 32.48 -4.56 12.54
N GLN A 191 33.29 -3.83 13.31
CA GLN A 191 33.03 -2.41 13.59
C GLN A 191 32.85 -1.58 12.31
N GLY A 192 31.86 -0.70 12.33
CA GLY A 192 31.44 0.18 11.23
C GLY A 192 30.50 -0.47 10.20
N ILE A 193 30.17 -1.76 10.33
CA ILE A 193 29.33 -2.46 9.35
C ILE A 193 27.89 -1.91 9.33
N VAL A 194 27.35 -1.54 10.49
CA VAL A 194 25.98 -1.04 10.61
C VAL A 194 25.82 0.30 9.91
N MET A 195 26.81 1.19 10.03
CA MET A 195 26.78 2.48 9.35
C MET A 195 26.82 2.32 7.83
N GLN A 196 27.67 1.42 7.31
CA GLN A 196 27.73 1.12 5.89
C GLN A 196 26.40 0.53 5.37
N ALA A 197 25.84 -0.45 6.09
CA ALA A 197 24.58 -1.07 5.71
C ALA A 197 23.41 -0.08 5.73
N THR A 198 23.38 0.81 6.74
CA THR A 198 22.34 1.84 6.87
C THR A 198 22.44 2.86 5.73
N LEU A 199 23.64 3.37 5.44
CA LEU A 199 23.85 4.32 4.34
C LEU A 199 23.49 3.71 2.98
N ALA A 200 23.91 2.48 2.73
CA ALA A 200 23.58 1.77 1.49
C ALA A 200 22.06 1.55 1.37
N THR A 201 21.39 1.18 2.46
CA THR A 201 19.93 1.02 2.48
C THR A 201 19.22 2.34 2.16
N LEU A 202 19.60 3.44 2.84
CA LEU A 202 19.04 4.77 2.59
C LEU A 202 19.29 5.24 1.16
N ALA A 203 20.45 4.95 0.59
CA ALA A 203 20.76 5.26 -0.80
C ALA A 203 19.85 4.48 -1.77
N VAL A 204 19.72 3.16 -1.59
CA VAL A 204 18.87 2.32 -2.46
C VAL A 204 17.39 2.73 -2.33
N VAL A 205 16.89 2.93 -1.11
CA VAL A 205 15.52 3.39 -0.85
C VAL A 205 15.30 4.77 -1.48
N GLY A 206 16.21 5.72 -1.27
CA GLY A 206 16.13 7.07 -1.79
C GLY A 206 16.15 7.14 -3.33
N VAL A 207 17.05 6.38 -3.97
CA VAL A 207 17.10 6.28 -5.44
C VAL A 207 15.84 5.63 -5.98
N THR A 208 15.36 4.56 -5.36
CA THR A 208 14.13 3.87 -5.77
C THR A 208 12.92 4.78 -5.66
N LEU A 209 12.80 5.51 -4.55
CA LEU A 209 11.77 6.53 -4.33
C LEU A 209 11.85 7.65 -5.37
N ALA A 210 13.04 8.17 -5.65
CA ALA A 210 13.23 9.24 -6.65
C ALA A 210 12.85 8.77 -8.06
N LEU A 211 13.27 7.56 -8.44
CA LEU A 211 12.92 6.95 -9.72
C LEU A 211 11.41 6.71 -9.85
N PHE A 212 10.78 6.21 -8.80
CA PHE A 212 9.34 6.00 -8.78
C PHE A 212 8.57 7.33 -8.81
N ALA A 213 8.97 8.32 -8.02
CA ALA A 213 8.37 9.65 -7.99
C ALA A 213 8.51 10.39 -9.33
N SER A 214 9.61 10.16 -10.07
CA SER A 214 9.81 10.73 -11.41
C SER A 214 8.83 10.19 -12.46
N GLY A 215 8.06 9.13 -12.13
CA GLY A 215 7.12 8.49 -13.04
C GLY A 215 7.75 7.67 -14.17
N LYS A 216 9.08 7.71 -14.31
CA LYS A 216 9.86 6.95 -15.31
C LYS A 216 9.87 5.45 -15.04
N VAL A 217 9.83 5.06 -13.76
CA VAL A 217 9.84 3.65 -13.35
C VAL A 217 8.48 3.29 -12.78
N ARG A 218 7.81 2.33 -13.41
CA ARG A 218 6.53 1.77 -12.97
C ARG A 218 6.61 0.25 -12.93
N ALA A 219 5.86 -0.37 -12.03
CA ALA A 219 5.76 -1.81 -11.98
C ALA A 219 5.09 -2.36 -13.25
N SER A 220 5.86 -3.08 -14.06
CA SER A 220 5.33 -3.83 -15.21
C SER A 220 4.83 -5.20 -14.77
N ALA A 221 3.66 -5.62 -15.26
CA ALA A 221 3.06 -6.92 -14.94
C ALA A 221 3.98 -8.12 -15.27
N LYS A 222 4.81 -8.01 -16.32
CA LYS A 222 5.78 -9.06 -16.68
C LYS A 222 6.90 -9.14 -15.65
N ALA A 223 7.48 -7.98 -15.28
CA ALA A 223 8.52 -7.92 -14.25
C ALA A 223 7.97 -8.42 -12.91
N THR A 224 6.78 -7.99 -12.50
CA THR A 224 6.16 -8.46 -11.24
C THR A 224 6.06 -9.98 -11.19
N LYS A 225 5.62 -10.64 -12.27
CA LYS A 225 5.55 -12.11 -12.29
C LYS A 225 6.92 -12.77 -12.10
N ILE A 226 7.94 -12.27 -12.80
CA ILE A 226 9.31 -12.81 -12.69
C ILE A 226 9.85 -12.62 -11.27
N PHE A 227 9.74 -11.41 -10.73
CA PHE A 227 10.22 -11.09 -9.39
C PHE A 227 9.46 -11.83 -8.29
N MET A 228 8.16 -12.09 -8.45
CA MET A 228 7.38 -12.90 -7.51
C MET A 228 7.84 -14.36 -7.49
N ILE A 229 8.13 -14.95 -8.66
CA ILE A 229 8.69 -16.31 -8.76
C ILE A 229 10.08 -16.34 -8.10
N ALA A 230 10.93 -15.36 -8.39
CA ALA A 230 12.26 -15.25 -7.80
C ALA A 230 12.21 -15.10 -6.28
N MET A 231 11.27 -14.30 -5.76
CA MET A 231 11.06 -14.10 -4.33
C MET A 231 10.62 -15.38 -3.62
N LEU A 232 9.70 -16.12 -4.23
CA LEU A 232 9.28 -17.42 -3.69
C LEU A 232 10.43 -18.44 -3.73
N GLY A 233 11.20 -18.48 -4.81
CA GLY A 233 12.38 -19.34 -4.93
C GLY A 233 13.44 -19.02 -3.87
N TYR A 234 13.73 -17.73 -3.66
CA TYR A 234 14.65 -17.28 -2.61
C TYR A 234 14.14 -17.60 -1.20
N LEU A 235 12.83 -17.48 -0.96
CA LEU A 235 12.23 -17.85 0.32
C LEU A 235 12.41 -19.35 0.60
N VAL A 236 12.10 -20.20 -0.36
CA VAL A 236 12.28 -21.66 -0.24
C VAL A 236 13.76 -22.01 0.00
N PHE A 237 14.67 -21.40 -0.77
CA PHE A 237 16.11 -21.56 -0.57
C PHE A 237 16.55 -21.16 0.84
N SER A 238 16.09 -20.01 1.33
CA SER A 238 16.43 -19.50 2.66
C SER A 238 15.90 -20.42 3.77
N LEU A 239 14.68 -20.93 3.63
CA LEU A 239 14.09 -21.87 4.58
C LEU A 239 14.84 -23.21 4.61
N LEU A 240 15.22 -23.73 3.44
CA LEU A 240 16.07 -24.92 3.35
C LEU A 240 17.42 -24.68 4.03
N ASN A 241 18.05 -23.53 3.78
CA ASN A 241 19.32 -23.17 4.38
C ASN A 241 19.24 -23.12 5.91
N VAL A 242 18.24 -22.41 6.46
CA VAL A 242 18.02 -22.34 7.90
C VAL A 242 17.70 -23.72 8.48
N GLY A 243 16.86 -24.52 7.82
CA GLY A 243 16.56 -25.89 8.24
C GLY A 243 17.82 -26.75 8.34
N LEU A 244 18.66 -26.73 7.30
CA LEU A 244 19.94 -27.46 7.28
C LEU A 244 20.91 -26.99 8.37
N MET A 245 20.94 -25.68 8.65
CA MET A 245 21.72 -25.12 9.76
C MET A 245 21.21 -25.59 11.13
N LEU A 246 19.87 -25.64 11.32
CA LEU A 246 19.27 -26.11 12.58
C LEU A 246 19.53 -27.60 12.84
N PHE A 247 19.59 -28.42 11.80
CA PHE A 247 19.93 -29.85 11.91
C PHE A 247 21.45 -30.12 11.95
N GLY A 248 22.29 -29.08 12.00
CA GLY A 248 23.74 -29.23 12.13
C GLY A 248 24.41 -29.89 10.92
N VAL A 249 23.80 -29.81 9.73
CA VAL A 249 24.31 -30.46 8.52
C VAL A 249 25.58 -29.79 8.00
N PHE A 250 25.80 -28.51 8.33
CA PHE A 250 26.96 -27.75 7.87
C PHE A 250 28.14 -27.77 8.85
N PRO A 251 29.40 -27.75 8.36
CA PRO A 251 30.58 -27.61 9.20
C PRO A 251 30.56 -26.32 10.03
N SER A 252 31.22 -26.35 11.20
CA SER A 252 31.27 -25.27 12.21
C SER A 252 31.88 -23.94 11.73
N GLY A 253 32.43 -23.87 10.51
CA GLY A 253 32.95 -22.63 9.89
C GLY A 253 31.97 -21.90 8.97
N MET A 254 30.77 -22.46 8.69
CA MET A 254 29.81 -21.87 7.74
C MET A 254 28.74 -21.02 8.44
N MET A 255 29.11 -19.80 8.84
CA MET A 255 28.22 -18.93 9.63
C MET A 255 26.88 -18.61 8.94
N PHE A 256 26.83 -18.63 7.60
CA PHE A 256 25.63 -18.39 6.80
C PHE A 256 25.12 -19.63 6.06
N GLY A 257 25.60 -20.83 6.42
CA GLY A 257 25.24 -22.08 5.76
C GLY A 257 25.66 -22.12 4.29
N LEU A 258 24.73 -22.47 3.40
CA LEU A 258 24.95 -22.59 1.97
C LEU A 258 25.36 -21.25 1.30
N HIS A 259 25.04 -20.11 1.91
CA HIS A 259 25.53 -18.80 1.45
C HIS A 259 27.04 -18.62 1.65
N SER A 260 27.66 -19.37 2.56
CA SER A 260 29.10 -19.36 2.80
C SER A 260 29.88 -20.26 1.82
N GLN A 261 29.19 -21.08 1.02
CA GLN A 261 29.87 -21.88 -0.02
C GLN A 261 30.45 -20.99 -1.10
N THR A 262 31.70 -21.27 -1.50
CA THR A 262 32.37 -20.56 -2.58
C THR A 262 32.21 -21.34 -3.89
N VAL A 263 31.69 -20.69 -4.92
CA VAL A 263 31.65 -21.23 -6.29
C VAL A 263 32.57 -20.37 -7.14
N ALA A 264 33.57 -20.99 -7.79
CA ALA A 264 34.59 -20.28 -8.58
C ALA A 264 35.34 -19.17 -7.80
N GLY A 265 35.61 -19.40 -6.51
CA GLY A 265 36.31 -18.44 -5.64
C GLY A 265 35.44 -17.27 -5.13
N ILE A 266 34.19 -17.17 -5.59
CA ILE A 266 33.25 -16.13 -5.14
C ILE A 266 32.25 -16.75 -4.16
N PRO A 267 31.96 -16.13 -3.02
CA PRO A 267 30.93 -16.61 -2.10
C PRO A 267 29.58 -16.58 -2.78
N LEU A 268 28.87 -17.71 -2.78
CA LEU A 268 27.55 -17.85 -3.38
C LEU A 268 26.56 -16.85 -2.78
N GLY A 269 26.69 -16.56 -1.48
CA GLY A 269 25.91 -15.53 -0.81
C GLY A 269 26.13 -14.11 -1.33
N LEU A 270 27.27 -13.79 -1.93
CA LEU A 270 27.51 -12.48 -2.56
C LEU A 270 26.73 -12.34 -3.86
N ILE A 271 26.78 -13.35 -4.73
CA ILE A 271 26.09 -13.36 -6.02
C ILE A 271 24.57 -13.33 -5.79
N ILE A 272 24.08 -14.21 -4.93
CA ILE A 272 22.66 -14.23 -4.56
C ILE A 272 22.27 -12.91 -3.90
N GLY A 273 23.13 -12.36 -3.02
CA GLY A 273 22.81 -11.14 -2.30
C GLY A 273 22.61 -9.93 -3.23
N VAL A 274 23.47 -9.74 -4.23
CA VAL A 274 23.28 -8.66 -5.22
C VAL A 274 21.94 -8.81 -5.95
N LEU A 275 21.60 -10.03 -6.35
CA LEU A 275 20.30 -10.32 -6.99
C LEU A 275 19.14 -9.99 -6.03
N VAL A 276 19.25 -10.38 -4.76
CA VAL A 276 18.22 -10.13 -3.74
C VAL A 276 18.06 -8.64 -3.44
N VAL A 277 19.14 -7.86 -3.41
CA VAL A 277 19.08 -6.40 -3.27
C VAL A 277 18.30 -5.76 -4.42
N ILE A 278 18.54 -6.21 -5.66
CA ILE A 278 17.76 -5.75 -6.83
C ILE A 278 16.29 -6.13 -6.67
N MET A 279 16.00 -7.35 -6.19
CA MET A 279 14.63 -7.78 -5.93
C MET A 279 13.95 -6.97 -4.84
N ALA A 280 14.64 -6.66 -3.75
CA ALA A 280 14.12 -5.85 -2.66
C ALA A 280 13.85 -4.41 -3.11
N ALA A 281 14.75 -3.81 -3.91
CA ALA A 281 14.52 -2.51 -4.52
C ALA A 281 13.28 -2.51 -5.44
N TYR A 282 13.09 -3.56 -6.24
CA TYR A 282 11.88 -3.71 -7.05
C TYR A 282 10.62 -3.95 -6.21
N SER A 283 10.72 -4.72 -5.11
CA SER A 283 9.62 -4.91 -4.16
C SER A 283 9.14 -3.58 -3.59
N LEU A 284 10.07 -2.67 -3.31
CA LEU A 284 9.74 -1.34 -2.79
C LEU A 284 8.94 -0.53 -3.83
N VAL A 285 9.28 -0.65 -5.12
CA VAL A 285 8.47 -0.07 -6.21
C VAL A 285 7.07 -0.66 -6.24
N LEU A 286 6.94 -1.98 -6.04
CA LEU A 286 5.62 -2.64 -5.97
C LEU A 286 4.80 -2.15 -4.79
N ASP A 287 5.41 -1.96 -3.62
CA ASP A 287 4.73 -1.46 -2.43
C ASP A 287 4.11 -0.08 -2.67
N PHE A 288 4.88 0.84 -3.26
CA PHE A 288 4.36 2.17 -3.59
C PHE A 288 3.30 2.14 -4.68
N ASP A 289 3.46 1.31 -5.72
CA ASP A 289 2.43 1.16 -6.75
C ASP A 289 1.13 0.56 -6.17
N ASN A 290 1.23 -0.41 -5.26
CA ASN A 290 0.08 -0.97 -4.55
C ASN A 290 -0.65 0.08 -3.71
N ILE A 291 0.09 0.97 -3.02
CA ILE A 291 -0.48 2.10 -2.27
C ILE A 291 -1.22 3.05 -3.22
N GLN A 292 -0.59 3.45 -4.34
CA GLN A 292 -1.24 4.34 -5.30
C GLN A 292 -2.48 3.71 -5.93
N ARG A 293 -2.44 2.42 -6.28
CA ARG A 293 -3.61 1.67 -6.77
C ARG A 293 -4.72 1.66 -5.73
N GLY A 294 -4.39 1.44 -4.46
CA GLY A 294 -5.35 1.51 -3.35
C GLY A 294 -6.02 2.87 -3.24
N VAL A 295 -5.24 3.95 -3.33
CA VAL A 295 -5.75 5.33 -3.33
C VAL A 295 -6.64 5.60 -4.54
N ARG A 296 -6.19 5.26 -5.75
CA ARG A 296 -6.96 5.42 -7.00
C ARG A 296 -8.29 4.67 -6.98
N ASN A 297 -8.30 3.48 -6.37
CA ASN A 297 -9.50 2.68 -6.21
C ASN A 297 -10.40 3.13 -5.04
N GLY A 298 -10.03 4.20 -4.32
CA GLY A 298 -10.79 4.72 -3.19
C GLY A 298 -10.84 3.77 -1.99
N ALA A 299 -9.78 2.98 -1.76
CA ALA A 299 -9.72 2.04 -0.64
C ALA A 299 -9.95 2.74 0.71
N PRO A 300 -10.56 2.07 1.70
CA PRO A 300 -10.71 2.63 3.04
C PRO A 300 -9.38 3.03 3.69
N ARG A 301 -9.37 4.11 4.48
CA ARG A 301 -8.19 4.69 5.17
C ARG A 301 -7.38 3.66 5.96
N GLN A 302 -8.02 2.64 6.53
CA GLN A 302 -7.36 1.59 7.29
C GLN A 302 -6.36 0.76 6.47
N TYR A 303 -6.55 0.62 5.16
CA TYR A 303 -5.62 -0.11 4.29
C TYR A 303 -4.26 0.59 4.12
N GLY A 304 -4.17 1.89 4.45
CA GLY A 304 -2.88 2.57 4.55
C GLY A 304 -1.93 1.94 5.58
N TRP A 305 -2.46 1.27 6.62
CA TRP A 305 -1.61 0.52 7.55
C TRP A 305 -1.00 -0.73 6.93
N VAL A 306 -1.73 -1.40 6.03
CA VAL A 306 -1.23 -2.58 5.31
C VAL A 306 -0.16 -2.17 4.30
N GLY A 307 -0.35 -1.04 3.60
CA GLY A 307 0.68 -0.47 2.73
C GLY A 307 1.95 -0.08 3.49
N ALA A 308 1.79 0.56 4.65
CA ALA A 308 2.91 0.93 5.52
C ALA A 308 3.67 -0.30 6.05
N PHE A 309 2.94 -1.36 6.42
CA PHE A 309 3.51 -2.65 6.80
C PHE A 309 4.34 -3.27 5.67
N GLY A 310 3.83 -3.29 4.43
CA GLY A 310 4.56 -3.82 3.27
C GLY A 310 5.89 -3.10 3.03
N ILE A 311 5.86 -1.75 3.03
CA ILE A 311 7.09 -0.94 2.91
C ILE A 311 8.09 -1.30 4.02
N MET A 312 7.64 -1.41 5.26
CA MET A 312 8.52 -1.77 6.38
C MET A 312 9.20 -3.11 6.16
N VAL A 313 8.43 -4.17 5.85
CA VAL A 313 8.95 -5.51 5.58
C VAL A 313 10.03 -5.46 4.50
N THR A 314 9.75 -4.76 3.39
CA THR A 314 10.68 -4.67 2.26
C THR A 314 11.96 -3.93 2.63
N VAL A 315 11.88 -2.81 3.36
CA VAL A 315 13.06 -2.02 3.75
C VAL A 315 13.90 -2.76 4.79
N VAL A 316 13.28 -3.45 5.76
CA VAL A 316 14.00 -4.27 6.74
C VAL A 316 14.70 -5.44 6.05
N TRP A 317 14.01 -6.09 5.12
CA TRP A 317 14.60 -7.16 4.33
C TRP A 317 15.81 -6.67 3.52
N LEU A 318 15.68 -5.52 2.84
CA LEU A 318 16.78 -4.87 2.14
C LEU A 318 17.97 -4.59 3.07
N TYR A 319 17.72 -4.07 4.27
CA TYR A 319 18.76 -3.78 5.25
C TYR A 319 19.53 -5.05 5.67
N VAL A 320 18.82 -6.11 6.06
CA VAL A 320 19.43 -7.37 6.51
C VAL A 320 20.23 -8.02 5.37
N GLU A 321 19.75 -7.91 4.13
CA GLU A 321 20.46 -8.42 2.97
C GLU A 321 21.79 -7.69 2.74
N ILE A 322 21.76 -6.35 2.77
CA ILE A 322 22.97 -5.53 2.62
C ILE A 322 23.95 -5.81 3.76
N LEU A 323 23.45 -5.90 4.99
CA LEU A 323 24.25 -6.24 6.16
C LEU A 323 24.97 -7.59 5.97
N ARG A 324 24.24 -8.61 5.48
CA ARG A 324 24.80 -9.93 5.20
C ARG A 324 25.86 -9.89 4.09
N ILE A 325 25.61 -9.17 3.00
CA ILE A 325 26.58 -9.02 1.91
C ILE A 325 27.89 -8.44 2.44
N ILE A 326 27.82 -7.35 3.22
CA ILE A 326 29.02 -6.71 3.77
C ILE A 326 29.70 -7.67 4.77
N ALA A 327 28.93 -8.40 5.58
CA ALA A 327 29.49 -9.36 6.52
C ALA A 327 30.25 -10.51 5.82
N ILE A 328 29.71 -11.04 4.71
CA ILE A 328 30.38 -12.06 3.90
C ILE A 328 31.68 -11.50 3.29
N LEU A 329 31.64 -10.28 2.76
CA LEU A 329 32.83 -9.64 2.19
C LEU A 329 33.93 -9.38 3.22
N ARG A 330 33.57 -9.05 4.46
CA ARG A 330 34.54 -8.82 5.54
C ARG A 330 35.01 -10.11 6.21
N GLY A 331 34.14 -11.10 6.32
CA GLY A 331 34.43 -12.39 6.95
C GLY A 331 35.25 -13.36 6.09
N ASN A 332 35.41 -13.09 4.79
CA ASN A 332 36.21 -13.89 3.85
C ASN A 332 37.66 -13.39 3.69
N ASN A 333 38.18 -12.62 4.65
CA ASN A 333 39.59 -12.24 4.73
C ASN A 333 40.29 -13.00 5.86
#